data_AF-A0A2S5RGN0-F1
#
_entry.id   AF-A0A2S5RGN0-F1
#
_cell.length_a   1.000
_cell.length_b   1.000
_cell.length_c   1.000
_cell.angle_alpha   90.00
_cell.angle_beta   90.00
_cell.angle_gamma   90.00
#
_symmetry.space_group_name_H-M   'P 1'
#
loop_
_entity.id
_entity.type
_entity.pdbx_description
1 polymer ?
#
loop_
_entity_poly.entity_id
_entity_poly.type
_entity_poly.pdbx_seq_one_letter_code
_entity_poly.pdbx_strand_id
1 'polypeptide(L)'
;MSESANFKLPIWAIVVIVVLSIIGIVFALWGVMSSFYVASKQKVNKKTNWAQHFRKKPSFSLNEIFNYKQGVYAITFKGINVEDFFIPVYIFTTDNLGKEITKLISEINEDRTHKIKNYMDLNDIEFNRVVIIQLFEEKDNQKMKEWIKKIDSKNRGFN
;
A
#
# COMPACT_ATOMS: atom_id res chain seq x y z
N MET A 1 63.23 -38.06 -12.38
CA MET A 1 62.81 -37.72 -11.01
C MET A 1 62.08 -36.40 -11.08
N SER A 2 60.78 -36.40 -10.78
CA SER A 2 59.95 -35.19 -10.83
C SER A 2 60.15 -34.37 -9.56
N GLU A 3 60.82 -33.23 -9.67
CA GLU A 3 60.85 -32.24 -8.59
C GLU A 3 59.47 -31.61 -8.46
N SER A 4 58.74 -31.96 -7.40
CA SER A 4 57.57 -31.23 -6.98
C SER A 4 58.02 -29.89 -6.40
N ALA A 5 57.89 -28.83 -7.19
CA ALA A 5 58.09 -27.45 -6.72
C ALA A 5 57.08 -27.14 -5.61
N ASN A 6 57.50 -27.27 -4.36
CA ASN A 6 56.74 -26.85 -3.20
C ASN A 6 56.70 -25.31 -3.15
N PHE A 7 55.74 -24.72 -3.85
CA PHE A 7 55.49 -23.29 -3.81
C PHE A 7 54.94 -22.91 -2.43
N LYS A 8 55.84 -22.62 -1.47
CA LYS A 8 55.47 -22.12 -0.14
C LYS A 8 55.10 -20.65 -0.29
N LEU A 9 53.80 -20.35 -0.22
CA LEU A 9 53.34 -18.97 -0.11
C LEU A 9 53.96 -18.32 1.12
N PRO A 10 54.49 -17.10 1.01
CA PRO A 10 55.05 -16.40 2.15
C PRO A 10 53.94 -16.12 3.17
N ILE A 11 54.28 -16.20 4.46
CA ILE A 11 53.33 -16.16 5.58
C ILE A 11 52.43 -14.92 5.52
N TRP A 12 52.95 -13.77 5.08
CA TRP A 12 52.18 -12.54 4.92
C TRP A 12 51.04 -12.67 3.89
N ALA A 13 51.24 -13.43 2.81
CA ALA A 13 50.22 -13.66 1.79
C ALA A 13 49.09 -14.56 2.34
N ILE A 14 49.44 -15.55 3.17
CA ILE A 14 48.47 -16.40 3.86
C ILE A 14 47.60 -15.55 4.80
N VAL A 15 48.21 -14.65 5.57
CA VAL A 15 47.49 -13.73 6.46
C VAL A 15 46.52 -12.84 5.69
N VAL A 16 46.93 -12.27 4.56
CA VAL A 16 46.07 -11.44 3.70
C VAL A 16 44.87 -12.23 3.16
N ILE A 17 45.09 -13.46 2.69
CA ILE A 17 44.01 -14.33 2.18
C ILE A 17 43.00 -14.65 3.28
N VAL A 18 43.46 -14.93 4.51
CA VAL A 18 42.58 -15.20 5.64
C VAL A 18 41.72 -13.98 5.98
N VAL A 19 42.32 -12.79 6.04
CA VAL A 19 41.59 -11.53 6.33
C VAL A 19 40.54 -11.24 5.26
N LEU A 20 40.91 -11.35 3.98
CA LEU A 20 39.96 -11.14 2.87
C LEU A 20 38.83 -12.17 2.87
N SER A 21 39.12 -13.42 3.23
CA SER A 21 38.11 -14.48 3.33
C SER A 21 37.09 -14.19 4.43
N ILE A 22 37.55 -13.71 5.60
CA ILE A 22 36.66 -13.33 6.71
C ILE A 22 35.76 -12.16 6.29
N ILE A 23 36.32 -11.13 5.64
CA ILE A 23 35.54 -9.99 5.15
C ILE A 23 34.48 -10.45 4.12
N GLY A 24 34.86 -11.32 3.18
CA GLY A 24 33.93 -11.89 2.21
C GLY A 24 32.78 -12.66 2.85
N ILE A 25 33.06 -13.45 3.89
CA ILE A 25 32.04 -14.19 4.65
C ILE A 25 31.08 -13.22 5.35
N VAL A 26 31.58 -12.15 5.96
CA VAL A 26 30.72 -11.14 6.62
C VAL A 26 29.78 -10.48 5.61
N PHE A 27 30.27 -10.08 4.44
CA PHE A 27 29.43 -9.51 3.39
C PHE A 27 28.43 -10.51 2.81
N ALA A 28 28.82 -11.78 2.64
CA ALA A 28 27.92 -12.83 2.18
C ALA A 28 26.78 -13.07 3.18
N LEU A 29 27.10 -13.16 4.48
CA LEU A 29 26.10 -13.28 5.54
C LEU A 29 25.16 -12.07 5.58
N TRP A 30 25.68 -10.86 5.39
CA TRP A 30 24.86 -9.64 5.33
C TRP A 30 23.89 -9.64 4.13
N GLY A 31 24.36 -10.03 2.95
CA GLY A 31 23.53 -10.14 1.74
C GLY A 31 22.43 -11.18 1.87
N VAL A 32 22.77 -12.36 2.41
CA VAL A 32 21.83 -13.44 2.69
C VAL A 32 20.78 -12.98 3.72
N MET A 33 21.19 -12.36 4.83
CA MET A 33 20.27 -11.89 5.87
C MET A 33 19.33 -10.78 5.36
N SER A 34 19.84 -9.87 4.53
CA SER A 34 19.05 -8.83 3.85
C SER A 34 18.00 -9.43 2.91
N SER A 35 18.39 -10.37 2.04
CA SER A 35 17.47 -11.02 1.11
C SER A 35 16.38 -11.82 1.82
N PHE A 36 16.70 -12.51 2.92
CA PHE A 36 15.70 -13.20 3.74
C PHE A 36 14.74 -12.23 4.45
N TYR A 37 15.25 -11.09 4.94
CA TYR A 37 14.40 -10.05 5.53
C TYR A 37 13.43 -9.46 4.50
N VAL A 38 13.89 -9.17 3.29
CA VAL A 38 13.04 -8.67 2.19
C VAL A 38 12.02 -9.73 1.73
N ALA A 39 12.45 -10.98 1.56
CA ALA A 39 11.55 -12.09 1.17
C ALA A 39 10.49 -12.39 2.25
N SER A 40 10.83 -12.22 3.53
CA SER A 40 9.87 -12.38 4.64
C SER A 40 8.77 -11.30 4.60
N LYS A 41 9.11 -10.05 4.25
CA LYS A 41 8.14 -8.97 4.07
C LYS A 41 7.22 -9.22 2.86
N GLN A 42 7.75 -9.77 1.77
CA GLN A 42 6.94 -10.08 0.58
C GLN A 42 5.91 -11.18 0.83
N LYS A 43 6.21 -12.20 1.65
CA LYS A 43 5.25 -13.28 1.96
C LYS A 43 4.07 -12.83 2.85
N VAL A 44 4.22 -11.75 3.61
CA VAL A 44 3.14 -11.18 4.43
C VAL A 44 2.15 -10.35 3.59
N ASN A 45 2.54 -9.91 2.39
CA ASN A 45 1.63 -9.34 1.38
C ASN A 45 0.81 -10.41 0.64
N LYS A 46 0.48 -11.54 1.31
CA LYS A 46 -0.52 -12.48 0.81
C LYS A 46 -1.85 -11.74 0.64
N LYS A 47 -2.20 -11.43 -0.61
CA LYS A 47 -3.56 -11.26 -1.16
C LYS A 47 -4.61 -10.90 -0.10
N THR A 48 -4.49 -9.72 0.50
CA THR A 48 -5.66 -9.08 1.08
C THR A 48 -6.48 -8.63 -0.12
N ASN A 49 -7.39 -9.48 -0.58
CA ASN A 49 -8.33 -9.15 -1.64
C ASN A 49 -9.36 -8.18 -1.05
N TRP A 50 -8.88 -6.96 -0.77
CA TRP A 50 -9.60 -5.90 -0.07
C TRP A 50 -10.93 -5.58 -0.76
N ALA A 51 -11.00 -5.75 -2.10
CA ALA A 51 -12.24 -5.61 -2.85
C ALA A 51 -13.34 -6.60 -2.42
N GLN A 52 -12.99 -7.78 -1.88
CA GLN A 52 -13.99 -8.70 -1.33
C GLN A 52 -14.76 -8.09 -0.16
N HIS A 53 -14.14 -7.18 0.61
CA HIS A 53 -14.82 -6.49 1.69
C HIS A 53 -15.87 -5.49 1.20
N PHE A 54 -15.77 -5.05 -0.06
CA PHE A 54 -16.68 -4.09 -0.69
C PHE A 54 -17.73 -4.75 -1.60
N ARG A 55 -17.49 -5.95 -2.13
CA ARG A 55 -18.38 -6.64 -3.10
C ARG A 55 -19.85 -6.78 -2.69
N LYS A 56 -20.16 -6.81 -1.40
CA LYS A 56 -21.54 -6.98 -0.88
C LYS A 56 -22.14 -5.67 -0.35
N LYS A 57 -21.43 -4.55 -0.50
CA LYS A 57 -21.87 -3.26 0.05
C LYS A 57 -22.58 -2.43 -1.02
N PRO A 58 -23.58 -1.62 -0.63
CA PRO A 58 -24.22 -0.69 -1.56
C PRO A 58 -23.16 0.25 -2.14
N SER A 59 -23.18 0.44 -3.45
CA SER A 59 -22.30 1.37 -4.14
C SER A 59 -23.11 2.32 -5.01
N PHE A 60 -22.74 3.58 -5.01
CA PHE A 60 -23.44 4.65 -5.72
C PHE A 60 -22.45 5.40 -6.61
N SER A 61 -22.95 5.85 -7.76
CA SER A 61 -22.22 6.82 -8.57
C SER A 61 -22.38 8.23 -7.99
N LEU A 62 -21.49 9.15 -8.37
CA LEU A 62 -21.54 10.56 -7.97
C LEU A 62 -22.87 11.26 -8.35
N ASN A 63 -23.62 10.71 -9.31
CA ASN A 63 -24.87 11.31 -9.76
C ASN A 63 -26.08 10.89 -8.90
N GLU A 64 -25.94 9.87 -8.05
CA GLU A 64 -27.04 9.26 -7.29
C GLU A 64 -27.00 9.58 -5.79
N ILE A 65 -25.96 10.29 -5.33
CA ILE A 65 -25.64 10.49 -3.91
C ILE A 65 -26.56 11.46 -3.15
N PHE A 66 -27.36 12.27 -3.85
CA PHE A 66 -28.18 13.31 -3.23
C PHE A 66 -29.33 12.78 -2.37
N ASN A 67 -29.66 11.49 -2.49
CA ASN A 67 -30.72 10.85 -1.69
C ASN A 67 -30.20 10.18 -0.40
N TYR A 68 -28.88 10.12 -0.18
CA TYR A 68 -28.28 9.37 0.92
C TYR A 68 -27.84 10.29 2.07
N LYS A 69 -28.19 9.85 3.29
CA LYS A 69 -27.99 10.61 4.54
C LYS A 69 -26.71 10.16 5.25
N GLN A 70 -26.64 10.40 6.56
CA GLN A 70 -25.54 10.05 7.45
C GLN A 70 -25.02 8.62 7.26
N GLY A 71 -23.78 8.36 7.69
CA GLY A 71 -23.21 7.03 7.64
C GLY A 71 -21.68 6.99 7.65
N VAL A 72 -21.15 5.79 7.47
CA VAL A 72 -19.73 5.52 7.19
C VAL A 72 -19.61 5.13 5.72
N TYR A 73 -18.75 5.83 4.99
CA TYR A 73 -18.59 5.68 3.55
C TYR A 73 -17.13 5.44 3.18
N ALA A 74 -16.92 4.81 2.03
CA ALA A 74 -15.62 4.72 1.36
C ALA A 74 -15.72 5.31 -0.04
N ILE A 75 -14.74 6.12 -0.42
CA ILE A 75 -14.49 6.53 -1.80
C ILE A 75 -13.41 5.63 -2.38
N THR A 76 -13.64 5.15 -3.60
CA THR A 76 -12.67 4.41 -4.41
C THR A 76 -12.93 4.66 -5.89
N PHE A 77 -12.23 3.97 -6.78
CA PHE A 77 -12.31 4.16 -8.22
C PHE A 77 -12.70 2.85 -8.95
N LYS A 78 -13.36 2.96 -10.10
CA LYS A 78 -13.58 1.81 -10.99
C LYS A 78 -12.27 1.40 -11.67
N GLY A 79 -12.10 0.09 -11.88
CA GLY A 79 -10.97 -0.44 -12.65
C GLY A 79 -9.64 -0.51 -11.90
N ILE A 80 -9.63 -0.36 -10.58
CA ILE A 80 -8.40 -0.48 -9.78
C ILE A 80 -7.91 -1.93 -9.80
N ASN A 81 -6.59 -2.09 -9.96
CA ASN A 81 -5.95 -3.37 -9.79
C ASN A 81 -5.94 -3.79 -8.30
N VAL A 82 -6.64 -4.88 -8.01
CA VAL A 82 -6.82 -5.40 -6.65
C VAL A 82 -5.52 -5.95 -6.04
N GLU A 83 -4.53 -6.22 -6.89
CA GLU A 83 -3.23 -6.78 -6.51
C GLU A 83 -2.21 -5.69 -6.13
N ASP A 84 -2.55 -4.41 -6.29
CA ASP A 84 -1.65 -3.31 -6.00
C ASP A 84 -1.37 -3.18 -4.49
N PHE A 85 -0.14 -2.77 -4.18
CA PHE A 85 0.26 -2.48 -2.81
C PHE A 85 -0.53 -1.29 -2.26
N PHE A 86 -0.78 -0.28 -3.10
CA PHE A 86 -1.63 0.87 -2.79
C PHE A 86 -3.11 0.54 -3.03
N ILE A 87 -3.94 0.86 -2.04
CA ILE A 87 -5.38 0.68 -2.02
C ILE A 87 -5.99 2.08 -2.04
N PRO A 88 -6.41 2.61 -3.22
CA PRO A 88 -6.94 3.96 -3.36
C PRO A 88 -8.36 4.04 -2.78
N VAL A 89 -8.42 3.98 -1.45
CA VAL A 89 -9.63 4.01 -0.65
C VAL A 89 -9.50 5.10 0.40
N TYR A 90 -10.51 5.95 0.49
CA TYR A 90 -10.67 6.95 1.54
C TYR A 90 -11.95 6.67 2.32
N ILE A 91 -11.83 6.41 3.63
CA ILE A 91 -12.95 6.05 4.50
C ILE A 91 -13.26 7.23 5.42
N PHE A 92 -14.53 7.62 5.52
CA PHE A 92 -14.95 8.77 6.31
C PHE A 92 -16.35 8.56 6.88
N THR A 93 -16.70 9.39 7.86
CA THR A 93 -18.06 9.51 8.37
C THR A 93 -18.64 10.86 8.04
N THR A 94 -19.95 10.93 7.84
CA THR A 94 -20.64 12.19 7.58
C THR A 94 -22.09 12.12 8.05
N ASP A 95 -22.66 13.29 8.35
CA ASP A 95 -24.10 13.47 8.59
C ASP A 95 -24.85 13.76 7.28
N ASN A 96 -24.14 14.23 6.25
CA ASN A 96 -24.69 14.62 4.96
C ASN A 96 -23.69 14.28 3.84
N LEU A 97 -23.94 13.15 3.16
CA LEU A 97 -23.06 12.65 2.12
C LEU A 97 -22.94 13.62 0.95
N GLY A 98 -24.04 14.18 0.46
CA GLY A 98 -24.01 15.13 -0.66
C GLY A 98 -23.14 16.35 -0.37
N LYS A 99 -23.22 16.91 0.84
CA LYS A 99 -22.38 18.04 1.26
C LYS A 99 -20.91 17.65 1.36
N GLU A 100 -20.60 16.50 1.96
CA GLU A 100 -19.22 16.05 2.14
C GLU A 100 -18.55 15.74 0.80
N ILE A 101 -19.27 15.11 -0.13
CA ILE A 101 -18.74 14.84 -1.47
C ILE A 101 -18.52 16.12 -2.26
N THR A 102 -19.45 17.07 -2.20
CA THR A 102 -19.28 18.38 -2.87
C THR A 102 -18.03 19.09 -2.36
N LYS A 103 -17.83 19.07 -1.03
CA LYS A 103 -16.62 19.61 -0.40
C LYS A 103 -15.37 18.88 -0.87
N LEU A 104 -15.38 17.55 -0.88
CA LEU A 104 -14.24 16.73 -1.29
C LEU A 104 -13.88 16.93 -2.77
N ILE A 105 -14.86 17.08 -3.67
CA ILE A 105 -14.62 17.45 -5.07
C ILE A 105 -13.98 18.84 -5.17
N SER A 106 -14.48 19.82 -4.42
CA SER A 106 -13.88 21.16 -4.37
C SER A 106 -12.42 21.09 -3.90
N GLU A 107 -12.15 20.32 -2.84
CA GLU A 107 -10.81 20.15 -2.30
C GLU A 107 -9.85 19.43 -3.26
N ILE A 108 -10.33 18.46 -4.05
CA ILE A 108 -9.52 17.82 -5.10
C ILE A 108 -9.17 18.83 -6.19
N ASN A 109 -10.15 19.62 -6.64
CA ASN A 109 -9.93 20.64 -7.67
C ASN A 109 -8.98 21.75 -7.17
N GLU A 110 -9.12 22.17 -5.92
CA GLU A 110 -8.27 23.16 -5.24
C GLU A 110 -6.93 22.61 -4.75
N ASP A 111 -6.61 21.34 -5.05
CA ASP A 111 -5.36 20.67 -4.66
C ASP A 111 -5.13 20.54 -3.14
N ARG A 112 -6.19 20.66 -2.32
CA ARG A 112 -6.09 20.51 -0.86
C ARG A 112 -6.05 19.05 -0.42
N THR A 113 -6.46 18.12 -1.28
CA THR A 113 -6.34 16.66 -1.10
C THR A 113 -5.30 16.06 -2.06
N HIS A 114 -4.07 16.57 -2.01
CA HIS A 114 -2.95 16.18 -2.87
C HIS A 114 -2.82 14.67 -3.13
N LYS A 115 -3.05 13.80 -2.12
CA LYS A 115 -2.93 12.35 -2.31
C LYS A 115 -3.95 11.78 -3.30
N ILE A 116 -5.21 12.24 -3.23
CA ILE A 116 -6.29 11.74 -4.10
C ILE A 116 -6.13 12.32 -5.50
N LYS A 117 -5.89 13.64 -5.59
CA LYS A 117 -5.66 14.32 -6.86
C LYS A 117 -4.46 13.75 -7.62
N ASN A 118 -3.30 13.64 -6.96
CA ASN A 118 -2.11 13.06 -7.58
C ASN A 118 -2.34 11.63 -8.06
N TYR A 119 -3.10 10.82 -7.29
CA TYR A 119 -3.43 9.47 -7.74
C TYR A 119 -4.30 9.48 -9.00
N MET A 120 -5.29 10.38 -9.08
CA MET A 120 -6.12 10.53 -10.29
C MET A 120 -5.30 10.98 -11.48
N ASP A 121 -4.45 12.00 -11.31
CA ASP A 121 -3.62 12.57 -12.37
C ASP A 121 -2.59 11.54 -12.90
N LEU A 122 -1.92 10.80 -12.00
CA LEU A 122 -0.92 9.78 -12.37
C LEU A 122 -1.53 8.57 -13.10
N ASN A 123 -2.80 8.28 -12.87
CA ASN A 123 -3.47 7.10 -13.43
C ASN A 123 -4.54 7.45 -14.48
N ASP A 124 -4.60 8.71 -14.92
CA ASP A 124 -5.58 9.21 -15.90
C ASP A 124 -7.04 8.83 -15.52
N ILE A 125 -7.38 9.04 -14.24
CA ILE A 125 -8.69 8.67 -13.69
C ILE A 125 -9.61 9.89 -13.72
N GLU A 126 -10.65 9.80 -14.55
CA GLU A 126 -11.74 10.76 -14.56
C GLU A 126 -12.65 10.63 -13.32
N PHE A 127 -13.27 11.74 -12.90
CA PHE A 127 -14.22 11.78 -11.78
C PHE A 127 -15.41 10.82 -11.95
N ASN A 128 -15.84 10.51 -13.18
CA ASN A 128 -16.94 9.57 -13.44
C ASN A 128 -16.62 8.12 -12.99
N ARG A 129 -15.34 7.81 -12.73
CA ARG A 129 -14.88 6.52 -12.21
C ARG A 129 -14.90 6.47 -10.70
N VAL A 130 -15.16 7.58 -10.00
CA VAL A 130 -15.32 7.59 -8.55
C VAL A 130 -16.55 6.79 -8.15
N VAL A 131 -16.37 5.88 -7.20
CA VAL A 131 -17.42 5.05 -6.62
C VAL A 131 -17.48 5.33 -5.12
N ILE A 132 -18.68 5.53 -4.62
CA ILE A 132 -18.93 5.69 -3.20
C ILE A 132 -19.59 4.42 -2.68
N ILE A 133 -19.08 3.87 -1.60
CA ILE A 133 -19.53 2.62 -1.02
C ILE A 133 -20.01 2.90 0.39
N GLN A 134 -21.25 2.52 0.70
CA GLN A 134 -21.78 2.64 2.06
C GLN A 134 -21.31 1.45 2.91
N LEU A 135 -20.55 1.72 3.95
CA LEU A 135 -20.01 0.70 4.84
C LEU A 135 -20.95 0.44 6.00
N PHE A 136 -21.57 1.51 6.51
CA PHE A 136 -22.48 1.50 7.65
C PHE A 136 -23.50 2.64 7.52
N GLU A 137 -24.77 2.39 7.85
CA GLU A 137 -25.87 3.34 7.68
C GLU A 137 -25.86 4.45 8.72
N GLU A 138 -25.37 4.18 9.93
CA GLU A 138 -25.29 5.19 10.98
C GLU A 138 -23.91 5.84 11.01
N LYS A 139 -23.86 7.09 11.48
CA LYS A 139 -22.59 7.75 11.73
C LYS A 139 -21.94 7.14 12.97
N ASP A 140 -20.89 6.35 12.74
CA ASP A 140 -20.14 5.70 13.81
C ASP A 140 -18.63 5.80 13.55
N ASN A 141 -17.97 6.61 14.38
CA ASN A 141 -16.53 6.84 14.31
C ASN A 141 -15.71 5.59 14.71
N GLN A 142 -16.26 4.72 15.56
CA GLN A 142 -15.62 3.46 15.91
C GLN A 142 -15.68 2.50 14.72
N LYS A 143 -16.83 2.39 14.05
CA LYS A 143 -16.96 1.60 12.81
C LYS A 143 -16.04 2.12 11.71
N MET A 144 -15.91 3.43 11.55
CA MET A 144 -14.93 4.02 10.62
C MET A 144 -13.51 3.56 10.93
N LYS A 145 -13.08 3.64 12.19
CA LYS A 145 -11.73 3.20 12.61
C LYS A 145 -11.53 1.70 12.40
N GLU A 146 -12.55 0.88 12.66
CA GLU A 146 -12.53 -0.56 12.38
C GLU A 146 -12.29 -0.82 10.89
N TRP A 147 -12.99 -0.09 10.02
CA TRP A 147 -12.84 -0.20 8.57
C TRP A 147 -11.48 0.27 8.07
N ILE A 148 -10.96 1.40 8.56
CA ILE A 148 -9.61 1.89 8.25
C ILE A 148 -8.57 0.84 8.62
N LYS A 149 -8.69 0.22 9.80
CA LYS A 149 -7.77 -0.83 10.25
C LYS A 149 -7.90 -2.11 9.42
N LYS A 150 -9.13 -2.49 9.06
CA LYS A 150 -9.42 -3.71 8.29
C LYS A 150 -8.87 -3.65 6.87
N ILE A 151 -8.96 -2.48 6.23
CA ILE A 151 -8.46 -2.24 4.87
C ILE A 151 -7.00 -1.74 4.88
N ASP A 152 -6.49 -1.37 6.05
CA ASP A 152 -5.20 -0.72 6.23
C ASP A 152 -5.05 0.57 5.40
N SER A 153 -6.15 1.31 5.24
CA SER A 153 -6.19 2.51 4.37
C SER A 153 -5.34 3.67 4.90
N LYS A 154 -4.89 3.62 6.15
CA LYS A 154 -3.95 4.59 6.74
C LYS A 154 -2.51 4.42 6.22
N ASN A 155 -2.09 3.18 5.99
CA ASN A 155 -0.73 2.88 5.51
C ASN A 155 -0.70 2.66 4.00
N ARG A 156 -1.80 2.13 3.46
CA ARG A 156 -1.89 1.69 2.07
C ARG A 156 -2.87 2.52 1.24
N GLY A 157 -3.60 3.48 1.80
CA GLY A 157 -4.60 4.26 1.08
C GLY A 157 -4.53 5.75 1.33
N PHE A 158 -5.68 6.41 1.26
CA PHE A 158 -5.78 7.87 1.35
C PHE A 158 -6.01 8.41 2.77
N ASN A 159 -6.34 7.53 3.73
CA ASN A 159 -6.60 7.92 5.12
C ASN A 159 -5.34 8.30 5.91
#